data_AF-Q93M48-F1
#
_entry.id   AF-Q93M48-F1
#
_cell.length_a   1.000
_cell.length_b   1.000
_cell.length_c   1.000
_cell.angle_alpha   90.00
_cell.angle_beta   90.00
_cell.angle_gamma   90.00
#
_symmetry.space_group_name_H-M   'P 1'
#
loop_
_entity.id
_entity.type
_entity.pdbx_description
1 polymer ?
#
loop_
_entity_poly.entity_id
_entity_poly.type
_entity_poly.pdbx_seq_one_letter_code
_entity_poly.pdbx_strand_id
1 'polypeptide(L)'
;MFFNRVITLTVPSSDVVNYSEIYQVAPQYVNQALTLAKYFQGAIDGSTLRFDFEKALQIANDIPQAAVVNTLNQTVQQGTVQVSVMIDKIVDIMKNVLSIVIDNKKFWDQVTAAITNTFTNLNSQESERWIFYYKEDAHKTSYYYNILFAIQDEETGGVMATLPIAFDISVDIEKEKVLFVTIKDTENYAVTVKAINVVQALQSSRDSKVVDAFKSPRHLPRKRHKICSNS
;
A
#
# COMPACT_ATOMS: atom_id res chain seq x y z
N MET A 1 16.58 -15.21 20.15
CA MET A 1 16.46 -13.73 20.07
C MET A 1 16.88 -13.33 18.66
N PHE A 2 15.95 -12.92 17.82
CA PHE A 2 16.26 -12.42 16.48
C PHE A 2 16.41 -10.91 16.53
N PHE A 3 17.51 -10.39 15.95
CA PHE A 3 17.73 -8.95 15.84
C PHE A 3 17.12 -8.45 14.53
N ASN A 4 16.26 -7.43 14.62
CA ASN A 4 15.63 -6.84 13.44
C ASN A 4 16.43 -5.63 12.95
N ARG A 5 16.87 -5.66 11.69
CA ARG A 5 17.49 -4.52 11.02
C ARG A 5 16.43 -3.71 10.27
N VAL A 6 16.38 -2.39 10.48
CA VAL A 6 15.52 -1.47 9.71
C VAL A 6 16.40 -0.74 8.71
N ILE A 7 15.96 -0.68 7.45
CA ILE A 7 16.65 0.01 6.37
C ILE A 7 15.62 0.84 5.62
N THR A 8 15.78 2.16 5.63
CA THR A 8 15.05 3.05 4.71
C THR A 8 15.90 3.19 3.45
N LEU A 9 15.33 2.87 2.29
CA LEU A 9 16.03 2.86 1.03
C LEU A 9 15.36 3.82 0.05
N THR A 10 16.10 4.82 -0.41
CA THR A 10 15.72 5.68 -1.54
C THR A 10 16.69 5.40 -2.67
N VAL A 11 16.20 4.83 -3.76
CA VAL A 11 16.99 4.47 -4.94
C VAL A 11 16.29 4.93 -6.23
N PRO A 12 17.04 5.28 -7.28
CA PRO A 12 16.43 5.56 -8.58
C PRO A 12 15.67 4.34 -9.09
N SER A 13 14.46 4.56 -9.59
CA SER A 13 13.64 3.54 -10.25
C SER A 13 13.56 3.81 -11.75
N SER A 14 13.62 2.75 -12.56
CA SER A 14 13.33 2.82 -14.00
C SER A 14 11.82 2.88 -14.29
N ASP A 15 10.99 2.47 -13.33
CA ASP A 15 9.53 2.50 -13.40
C ASP A 15 8.96 3.57 -12.46
N VAL A 16 7.74 4.03 -12.73
CA VAL A 16 7.00 4.89 -11.82
C VAL A 16 6.66 4.09 -10.55
N VAL A 17 6.92 4.67 -9.38
CA VAL A 17 6.52 4.14 -8.07
C VAL A 17 5.65 5.18 -7.38
N ASN A 18 4.42 4.80 -7.04
CA ASN A 18 3.43 5.66 -6.38
C ASN A 18 2.93 5.08 -5.05
N TYR A 19 3.67 4.14 -4.46
CA TYR A 19 3.39 3.60 -3.12
C TYR A 19 4.48 4.04 -2.14
N SER A 20 4.07 4.27 -0.89
CA SER A 20 4.96 4.16 0.25
C SER A 20 5.13 2.67 0.57
N GLU A 21 6.27 2.09 0.18
CA GLU A 21 6.52 0.65 0.25
C GLU A 21 7.20 0.26 1.58
N ILE A 22 6.61 -0.70 2.30
CA ILE A 22 7.11 -1.18 3.59
C ILE A 22 7.23 -2.71 3.54
N TYR A 23 8.46 -3.19 3.70
CA TYR A 23 8.78 -4.61 3.59
C TYR A 23 9.26 -5.20 4.91
N GLN A 24 8.53 -6.18 5.41
CA GLN A 24 8.94 -7.04 6.52
C GLN A 24 9.12 -8.45 5.98
N VAL A 25 10.29 -8.72 5.39
CA VAL A 25 10.58 -9.99 4.73
C VAL A 25 12.02 -10.41 4.99
N ALA A 26 12.31 -11.70 4.94
CA ALA A 26 13.70 -12.16 4.93
C ALA A 26 14.42 -11.71 3.62
N PRO A 27 15.74 -11.45 3.65
CA PRO A 27 16.47 -10.89 2.50
C PRO A 27 16.28 -11.67 1.19
N GLN A 28 16.18 -13.00 1.26
CA GLN A 28 15.99 -13.86 0.09
C GLN A 28 14.62 -13.73 -0.61
N TYR A 29 13.68 -12.98 -0.04
CA TYR A 29 12.35 -12.73 -0.58
C TYR A 29 12.12 -11.26 -0.96
N VAL A 30 13.11 -10.38 -0.81
CA VAL A 30 12.99 -8.96 -1.18
C VAL A 30 12.63 -8.79 -2.67
N ASN A 31 13.19 -9.63 -3.55
CA ASN A 31 12.84 -9.60 -4.98
C ASN A 31 11.36 -9.95 -5.23
N GLN A 32 10.80 -10.89 -4.47
CA GLN A 32 9.38 -11.25 -4.57
C GLN A 32 8.50 -10.07 -4.12
N ALA A 33 8.82 -9.42 -2.99
CA ALA A 33 8.11 -8.24 -2.51
C ALA A 33 8.10 -7.09 -3.53
N LEU A 34 9.27 -6.75 -4.09
CA LEU A 34 9.41 -5.73 -5.13
C LEU A 34 8.63 -6.10 -6.41
N THR A 35 8.58 -7.37 -6.76
CA THR A 35 7.82 -7.84 -7.92
C THR A 35 6.31 -7.71 -7.69
N LEU A 36 5.81 -8.07 -6.50
CA LEU A 36 4.41 -7.90 -6.13
C LEU A 36 4.01 -6.42 -6.08
N ALA A 37 4.88 -5.55 -5.57
CA ALA A 37 4.66 -4.10 -5.60
C ALA A 37 4.50 -3.56 -7.03
N LYS A 38 5.36 -4.01 -7.96
CA LYS A 38 5.29 -3.64 -9.38
C LYS A 38 3.99 -4.09 -10.06
N TYR A 39 3.44 -5.27 -9.70
CA TYR A 39 2.12 -5.65 -10.20
C TYR A 39 1.06 -4.64 -9.78
N PHE A 40 1.02 -4.28 -8.50
CA PHE A 40 0.03 -3.35 -7.95
C PHE A 40 0.24 -1.88 -8.35
N GLN A 41 1.41 -1.49 -8.83
CA GLN A 41 1.59 -0.19 -9.49
C GLN A 41 0.63 -0.03 -10.67
N GLY A 42 0.28 -1.13 -11.36
CA GLY A 42 -0.71 -1.13 -12.42
C GLY A 42 -2.12 -0.72 -11.98
N ALA A 43 -2.43 -0.78 -10.68
CA ALA A 43 -3.74 -0.38 -10.13
C ALA A 43 -3.91 1.14 -9.98
N ILE A 44 -2.82 1.91 -10.04
CA ILE A 44 -2.85 3.37 -9.96
C ILE A 44 -2.97 3.92 -11.39
N ASP A 45 -4.00 4.74 -11.62
CA ASP A 45 -4.18 5.39 -12.91
C ASP A 45 -3.07 6.41 -13.18
N GLY A 46 -2.43 6.32 -14.35
CA GLY A 46 -1.26 7.15 -14.67
C GLY A 46 -1.56 8.64 -14.88
N SER A 47 -2.84 9.00 -15.04
CA SER A 47 -3.26 10.39 -15.30
C SER A 47 -3.86 11.06 -14.07
N THR A 48 -4.70 10.32 -13.32
CA THR A 48 -5.43 10.83 -12.15
C THR A 48 -4.78 10.44 -10.83
N LEU A 49 -3.80 9.52 -10.86
CA LEU A 49 -3.13 8.94 -9.68
C LEU A 49 -4.07 8.29 -8.67
N ARG A 50 -5.33 8.07 -9.07
CA ARG A 50 -6.34 7.38 -8.28
C ARG A 50 -6.09 5.88 -8.35
N PHE A 51 -6.20 5.21 -7.20
CA PHE A 51 -6.23 3.77 -7.14
C PHE A 51 -7.59 3.21 -7.63
N ASP A 52 -7.53 2.37 -8.65
CA ASP A 52 -8.66 1.62 -9.22
C ASP A 52 -8.74 0.24 -8.55
N PHE A 53 -9.77 0.06 -7.73
CA PHE A 53 -9.98 -1.16 -6.96
C PHE A 53 -10.32 -2.37 -7.84
N GLU A 54 -11.14 -2.18 -8.87
CA GLU A 54 -11.53 -3.28 -9.77
C GLU A 54 -10.32 -3.74 -10.59
N LYS A 55 -9.51 -2.79 -11.06
CA LYS A 55 -8.25 -3.09 -11.74
C LYS A 55 -7.27 -3.78 -10.81
N ALA A 56 -7.19 -3.37 -9.55
CA ALA A 56 -6.36 -4.02 -8.55
C ALA A 56 -6.79 -5.47 -8.28
N LEU A 57 -8.09 -5.75 -8.23
CA LEU A 57 -8.61 -7.13 -8.13
C LEU A 57 -8.29 -7.95 -9.37
N GLN A 58 -8.39 -7.37 -10.57
CA GLN A 58 -7.99 -8.06 -11.80
C GLN A 58 -6.50 -8.41 -11.78
N ILE A 59 -5.65 -7.45 -11.42
CA ILE A 59 -4.20 -7.66 -11.26
C ILE A 59 -3.94 -8.78 -10.25
N ALA A 60 -4.57 -8.72 -9.08
CA ALA A 60 -4.40 -9.72 -8.03
C ALA A 60 -4.72 -11.15 -8.50
N ASN A 61 -5.80 -11.31 -9.26
CA ASN A 61 -6.20 -12.61 -9.82
C ASN A 61 -5.28 -13.11 -10.94
N ASP A 62 -4.57 -12.20 -11.62
CA ASP A 62 -3.62 -12.53 -12.68
C ASP A 62 -2.21 -12.85 -12.14
N ILE A 63 -1.94 -12.62 -10.84
CA ILE A 63 -0.64 -12.94 -10.23
C ILE A 63 -0.48 -14.48 -10.13
N PRO A 64 0.62 -15.05 -10.66
CA PRO A 64 0.84 -16.49 -10.62
C PRO A 64 1.07 -16.99 -9.19
N GLN A 65 0.48 -18.15 -8.87
CA GLN A 65 0.61 -18.82 -7.57
C GLN A 65 0.20 -17.93 -6.39
N ALA A 66 -0.77 -17.04 -6.62
CA ALA A 66 -1.33 -16.18 -5.60
C ALA A 66 -2.82 -16.42 -5.44
N ALA A 67 -3.34 -15.98 -4.28
CA ALA A 67 -4.75 -15.98 -3.97
C ALA A 67 -5.12 -14.67 -3.25
N VAL A 68 -6.26 -14.10 -3.62
CA VAL A 68 -6.88 -13.02 -2.84
C VAL A 68 -7.49 -13.64 -1.59
N VAL A 69 -7.05 -13.19 -0.42
CA VAL A 69 -7.53 -13.67 0.89
C VAL A 69 -8.71 -12.85 1.37
N ASN A 70 -8.59 -11.53 1.29
CA ASN A 70 -9.60 -10.60 1.76
C ASN A 70 -9.47 -9.25 1.06
N THR A 71 -10.53 -8.45 1.10
CA THR A 71 -10.60 -7.16 0.40
C THR A 71 -11.42 -6.16 1.21
N LEU A 72 -11.15 -4.88 1.01
CA LEU A 72 -11.90 -3.76 1.59
C LEU A 72 -12.07 -2.67 0.55
N ASN A 73 -13.28 -2.14 0.42
CA ASN A 73 -13.55 -0.93 -0.36
C ASN A 73 -14.75 -0.20 0.26
N GLN A 74 -14.51 0.64 1.25
CA GLN A 74 -15.58 1.33 1.95
C GLN A 74 -15.13 2.64 2.61
N THR A 75 -16.09 3.52 2.86
CA THR A 75 -15.90 4.68 3.73
C THR A 75 -15.80 4.20 5.17
N VAL A 76 -14.63 4.40 5.79
CA VAL A 76 -14.35 3.98 7.16
C VAL A 76 -14.57 5.10 8.15
N GLN A 77 -14.48 6.36 7.73
CA GLN A 77 -14.71 7.51 8.58
C GLN A 77 -15.54 8.56 7.85
N GLN A 78 -16.54 9.12 8.55
CA GLN A 78 -17.36 10.23 8.10
C GLN A 78 -17.76 11.06 9.32
N GLY A 79 -17.34 12.31 9.40
CA GLY A 79 -17.65 13.22 10.51
C GLY A 79 -16.41 13.64 11.31
N THR A 80 -16.65 14.52 12.30
CA THR A 80 -15.65 15.05 13.22
C THR A 80 -15.02 13.95 14.07
N VAL A 81 -13.69 13.86 14.05
CA VAL A 81 -12.93 12.85 14.80
C VAL A 81 -11.54 13.37 15.15
N GLN A 82 -11.01 12.94 16.30
CA GLN A 82 -9.59 13.15 16.61
C GLN A 82 -8.74 12.22 15.74
N VAL A 83 -7.63 12.72 15.20
CA VAL A 83 -6.77 11.96 14.27
C VAL A 83 -6.28 10.64 14.88
N SER A 84 -5.89 10.62 16.16
CA SER A 84 -5.50 9.38 16.88
C SER A 84 -6.60 8.30 16.84
N VAL A 85 -7.84 8.66 17.14
CA VAL A 85 -9.00 7.75 17.15
C VAL A 85 -9.27 7.21 15.75
N MET A 86 -9.10 8.05 14.72
CA MET A 86 -9.22 7.62 13.32
C MET A 86 -8.11 6.64 12.93
N ILE A 87 -6.87 6.89 13.35
CA ILE A 87 -5.72 5.99 13.13
C ILE A 87 -5.98 4.63 13.78
N ASP A 88 -6.36 4.59 15.07
CA ASP A 88 -6.63 3.34 15.80
C ASP A 88 -7.71 2.50 15.10
N LYS A 89 -8.80 3.16 14.69
CA LYS A 89 -9.89 2.54 13.93
C LYS A 89 -9.41 1.93 12.61
N ILE A 90 -8.56 2.63 11.86
CA ILE A 90 -8.02 2.13 10.58
C ILE A 90 -7.06 0.96 10.83
N VAL A 91 -6.20 1.04 11.86
CA VAL A 91 -5.31 -0.06 12.26
C VAL A 91 -6.12 -1.32 12.58
N ASP A 92 -7.22 -1.21 13.32
CA ASP A 92 -8.09 -2.34 13.63
C ASP A 92 -8.79 -2.91 12.39
N ILE A 93 -9.16 -2.06 11.43
CA ILE A 93 -9.66 -2.55 10.13
C ILE A 93 -8.55 -3.31 9.39
N MET A 94 -7.30 -2.82 9.41
CA MET A 94 -6.18 -3.52 8.74
C MET A 94 -5.88 -4.89 9.36
N LYS A 95 -6.06 -5.08 10.68
CA LYS A 95 -6.00 -6.40 11.34
C LYS A 95 -7.00 -7.38 10.72
N ASN A 96 -8.23 -6.93 10.49
CA ASN A 96 -9.27 -7.76 9.89
C ASN A 96 -8.96 -8.08 8.41
N VAL A 97 -8.47 -7.10 7.65
CA VAL A 97 -8.14 -7.29 6.22
C VAL A 97 -6.96 -8.24 6.03
N LEU A 98 -5.94 -8.20 6.90
CA LEU A 98 -4.83 -9.15 6.80
C LEU A 98 -5.26 -10.59 7.02
N SER A 99 -6.30 -10.85 7.82
CA SER A 99 -6.90 -12.19 8.03
C SER A 99 -5.89 -13.29 8.41
N ILE A 100 -4.67 -12.89 8.78
CA ILE A 100 -3.57 -13.71 9.29
C ILE A 100 -3.28 -13.11 10.66
N VAL A 101 -3.21 -13.96 11.67
CA VAL A 101 -2.83 -13.54 13.01
C VAL A 101 -1.33 -13.30 12.99
N ILE A 102 -0.95 -12.02 13.05
CA ILE A 102 0.44 -11.59 13.14
C ILE A 102 0.68 -11.09 14.58
N ASP A 103 1.38 -11.87 15.40
CA ASP A 103 1.82 -11.54 16.78
C ASP A 103 3.17 -10.81 16.79
N ASN A 104 3.61 -10.33 15.63
CA ASN A 104 4.79 -9.50 15.53
C ASN A 104 4.48 -8.04 15.91
N LYS A 105 4.77 -7.64 17.16
CA LYS A 105 4.61 -6.24 17.61
C LYS A 105 5.30 -5.23 16.68
N LYS A 106 6.51 -5.55 16.20
CA LYS A 106 7.29 -4.62 15.36
C LYS A 106 6.59 -4.36 14.02
N PHE A 107 5.92 -5.38 13.47
CA PHE A 107 5.08 -5.22 12.29
C PHE A 107 3.98 -4.19 12.54
N TRP A 108 3.21 -4.38 13.61
CA TRP A 108 2.10 -3.48 13.95
C TRP A 108 2.55 -2.07 14.31
N ASP A 109 3.74 -1.90 14.87
CA ASP A 109 4.35 -0.59 15.08
C ASP A 109 4.62 0.11 13.72
N GLN A 110 5.09 -0.62 12.69
CA GLN A 110 5.29 -0.07 11.34
C GLN A 110 3.96 0.25 10.65
N VAL A 111 2.95 -0.62 10.79
CA VAL A 111 1.60 -0.37 10.25
C VAL A 111 1.01 0.89 10.86
N THR A 112 1.05 1.01 12.19
CA THR A 112 0.57 2.20 12.92
C THR A 112 1.32 3.45 12.48
N ALA A 113 2.65 3.39 12.33
CA ALA A 113 3.44 4.53 11.88
C ALA A 113 3.09 4.97 10.45
N ALA A 114 2.89 4.02 9.53
CA ALA A 114 2.51 4.33 8.14
C ALA A 114 1.12 4.97 8.05
N ILE A 115 0.14 4.44 8.80
CA ILE A 115 -1.21 5.01 8.87
C ILE A 115 -1.16 6.39 9.55
N THR A 116 -0.32 6.56 10.57
CA THR A 116 -0.12 7.88 11.21
C THR A 116 0.40 8.90 10.20
N ASN A 117 1.39 8.54 9.38
CA ASN A 117 1.96 9.41 8.34
C ASN A 117 1.01 9.68 7.16
N THR A 118 -0.11 8.96 7.06
CA THR A 118 -1.16 9.22 6.07
C THR A 118 -1.97 10.48 6.42
N PHE A 119 -2.04 10.84 7.71
CA PHE A 119 -2.83 11.97 8.22
C PHE A 119 -1.99 13.07 8.86
N THR A 120 -0.72 12.77 9.18
CA THR A 120 0.19 13.67 9.88
C THR A 120 1.54 13.71 9.18
N ASN A 121 2.41 14.63 9.58
CA ASN A 121 3.73 14.80 8.97
C ASN A 121 3.67 15.00 7.44
N LEU A 122 2.58 15.59 6.93
CA LEU A 122 2.33 15.72 5.50
C LEU A 122 3.22 16.78 4.85
N ASN A 123 3.64 17.81 5.61
CA ASN A 123 4.61 18.80 5.15
C ASN A 123 5.92 18.17 4.65
N SER A 124 6.46 17.15 5.34
CA SER A 124 7.70 16.47 4.91
C SER A 124 7.50 15.49 3.75
N GLN A 125 6.25 15.26 3.35
CA GLN A 125 5.89 14.27 2.32
C GLN A 125 5.30 14.93 1.08
N GLU A 126 5.16 16.25 1.03
CA GLU A 126 4.38 16.94 -0.01
C GLU A 126 4.88 16.67 -1.43
N SER A 127 6.20 16.48 -1.59
CA SER A 127 6.84 16.17 -2.88
C SER A 127 6.92 14.68 -3.20
N GLU A 128 6.43 13.81 -2.30
CA GLU A 128 6.53 12.37 -2.44
C GLU A 128 5.50 11.81 -3.41
N ARG A 129 5.86 10.70 -4.08
CA ARG A 129 5.04 10.16 -5.18
C ARG A 129 3.81 9.37 -4.73
N TRP A 130 3.69 9.07 -3.44
CA TRP A 130 2.59 8.28 -2.88
C TRP A 130 1.43 9.11 -2.34
N ILE A 131 1.57 10.44 -2.30
CA ILE A 131 0.52 11.38 -1.93
C ILE A 131 0.15 12.26 -3.12
N PHE A 132 -1.14 12.51 -3.32
CA PHE A 132 -1.62 13.35 -4.42
C PHE A 132 -2.82 14.20 -4.01
N TYR A 133 -2.63 15.51 -3.97
CA TYR A 133 -3.71 16.48 -3.74
C TYR A 133 -4.47 16.72 -5.05
N TYR A 134 -5.77 16.41 -5.05
CA TYR A 134 -6.60 16.51 -6.26
C TYR A 134 -7.71 17.57 -6.15
N LYS A 135 -7.95 18.09 -4.93
CA LYS A 135 -8.86 19.21 -4.71
C LYS A 135 -8.38 20.02 -3.50
N GLU A 136 -8.15 21.31 -3.73
CA GLU A 136 -7.67 22.26 -2.72
C GLU A 136 -8.55 23.51 -2.80
N ASP A 137 -9.33 23.77 -1.76
CA ASP A 137 -10.12 24.99 -1.63
C ASP A 137 -9.99 25.58 -0.20
N ALA A 138 -10.55 26.77 0.02
CA ALA A 138 -10.37 27.52 1.26
C ALA A 138 -10.92 26.83 2.52
N HIS A 139 -11.75 25.80 2.37
CA HIS A 139 -12.41 25.11 3.47
C HIS A 139 -12.33 23.59 3.36
N LYS A 140 -11.58 23.07 2.39
CA LYS A 140 -11.50 21.63 2.15
C LYS A 140 -10.25 21.26 1.36
N THR A 141 -9.60 20.21 1.82
CA THR A 141 -8.48 19.57 1.13
C THR A 141 -8.81 18.11 0.89
N SER A 142 -8.57 17.63 -0.33
CA SER A 142 -8.77 16.23 -0.71
C SER A 142 -7.53 15.66 -1.38
N TYR A 143 -7.11 14.47 -0.93
CA TYR A 143 -5.91 13.83 -1.40
C TYR A 143 -6.01 12.31 -1.40
N TYR A 144 -5.28 11.68 -2.33
CA TYR A 144 -5.00 10.25 -2.31
C TYR A 144 -3.71 9.98 -1.54
N TYR A 145 -3.65 8.85 -0.84
CA TYR A 145 -2.43 8.35 -0.22
C TYR A 145 -2.34 6.84 -0.42
N ASN A 146 -1.21 6.34 -0.94
CA ASN A 146 -1.05 4.93 -1.29
C ASN A 146 0.09 4.28 -0.49
N ILE A 147 -0.19 3.17 0.19
CA ILE A 147 0.78 2.37 0.96
C ILE A 147 0.79 0.96 0.38
N LEU A 148 1.94 0.29 0.42
CA LEU A 148 2.03 -1.13 0.13
C LEU A 148 2.85 -1.83 1.20
N PHE A 149 2.26 -2.82 1.86
CA PHE A 149 2.97 -3.73 2.74
C PHE A 149 3.27 -5.04 2.04
N ALA A 150 4.48 -5.57 2.22
CA ALA A 150 4.77 -6.98 1.96
C ALA A 150 5.36 -7.62 3.22
N ILE A 151 4.80 -8.76 3.61
CA ILE A 151 5.05 -9.40 4.89
C ILE A 151 5.35 -10.87 4.65
N GLN A 152 6.47 -11.31 5.22
CA GLN A 152 6.88 -12.69 5.25
C GLN A 152 7.65 -12.91 6.56
N ASP A 153 7.11 -13.76 7.41
CA ASP A 153 7.78 -14.27 8.60
C ASP A 153 7.30 -15.69 8.94
N GLU A 154 7.49 -16.13 10.19
CA GLU A 154 7.05 -17.46 10.64
C GLU A 154 5.52 -17.60 10.59
N GLU A 155 4.78 -16.51 10.77
CA GLU A 155 3.32 -16.49 10.87
C GLU A 155 2.65 -16.56 9.50
N THR A 156 3.35 -16.09 8.46
CA THR A 156 2.91 -16.27 7.06
C THR A 156 3.29 -17.65 6.48
N GLY A 157 4.11 -18.43 7.18
CA GLY A 157 4.49 -19.79 6.77
C GLY A 157 5.10 -19.86 5.36
N GLY A 158 4.48 -20.65 4.49
CA GLY A 158 4.95 -20.90 3.11
C GLY A 158 4.58 -19.82 2.09
N VAL A 159 3.98 -18.70 2.53
CA VAL A 159 3.52 -17.62 1.65
C VAL A 159 4.07 -16.25 2.09
N MET A 160 4.07 -15.30 1.16
CA MET A 160 4.20 -13.87 1.42
C MET A 160 2.82 -13.23 1.31
N ALA A 161 2.42 -12.44 2.29
CA ALA A 161 1.25 -11.58 2.21
C ALA A 161 1.64 -10.21 1.63
N THR A 162 0.84 -9.68 0.71
CA THR A 162 0.99 -8.33 0.14
C THR A 162 -0.34 -7.60 0.26
N LEU A 163 -0.26 -6.37 0.76
CA LEU A 163 -1.40 -5.53 1.09
C LEU A 163 -1.19 -4.12 0.51
N PRO A 164 -1.55 -3.87 -0.76
CA PRO A 164 -1.81 -2.52 -1.25
C PRO A 164 -2.99 -1.89 -0.50
N ILE A 165 -2.81 -0.65 -0.06
CA ILE A 165 -3.82 0.17 0.60
C ILE A 165 -3.84 1.53 -0.08
N ALA A 166 -5.01 1.99 -0.46
CA ALA A 166 -5.23 3.33 -0.97
C ALA A 166 -6.28 4.04 -0.12
N PHE A 167 -5.95 5.28 0.25
CA PHE A 167 -6.81 6.19 0.96
C PHE A 167 -7.31 7.26 0.00
N ASP A 168 -8.60 7.55 0.07
CA ASP A 168 -9.23 8.72 -0.52
C ASP A 168 -9.75 9.57 0.64
N ILE A 169 -9.08 10.69 0.89
CA ILE A 169 -9.23 11.49 2.09
C ILE A 169 -9.75 12.87 1.71
N SER A 170 -10.76 13.32 2.43
CA SER A 170 -11.26 14.70 2.45
C SER A 170 -11.26 15.20 3.89
N VAL A 171 -10.78 16.41 4.10
CA VAL A 171 -10.81 17.09 5.40
C VAL A 171 -11.24 18.54 5.24
N ASP A 172 -12.11 19.03 6.12
CA ASP A 172 -12.75 20.36 6.00
C ASP A 172 -11.87 21.52 6.53
N ILE A 173 -10.61 21.54 6.09
CA ILE A 173 -9.63 22.62 6.32
C ILE A 173 -8.77 22.83 5.07
N GLU A 174 -8.20 24.02 4.93
CA GLU A 174 -7.28 24.37 3.86
C GLU A 174 -5.95 23.61 3.97
N LYS A 175 -5.27 23.44 2.83
CA LYS A 175 -4.09 22.57 2.72
C LYS A 175 -2.96 23.00 3.64
N GLU A 176 -2.75 24.31 3.78
CA GLU A 176 -1.70 24.88 4.63
C GLU A 176 -1.83 24.41 6.08
N LYS A 177 -3.07 24.18 6.57
CA LYS A 177 -3.29 23.58 7.89
C LYS A 177 -3.11 22.06 7.87
N VAL A 178 -3.61 21.39 6.83
CA VAL A 178 -3.47 19.92 6.66
C VAL A 178 -2.02 19.47 6.77
N LEU A 179 -1.08 20.23 6.19
CA LEU A 179 0.34 19.92 6.20
C LEU A 179 0.94 19.76 7.61
N PHE A 180 0.33 20.37 8.62
CA PHE A 180 0.81 20.40 10.01
C PHE A 180 -0.12 19.72 11.01
N VAL A 181 -1.14 19.01 10.55
CA VAL A 181 -2.02 18.22 11.41
C VAL A 181 -1.22 17.18 12.21
N THR A 182 -1.58 17.04 13.48
CA THR A 182 -1.01 16.11 14.46
C THR A 182 -2.06 15.10 14.91
N ILE A 183 -1.63 14.06 15.62
CA ILE A 183 -2.52 13.04 16.18
C ILE A 183 -3.55 13.58 17.19
N LYS A 184 -3.33 14.78 17.72
CA LYS A 184 -4.20 15.40 18.74
C LYS A 184 -5.31 16.26 18.14
N ASP A 185 -5.16 16.64 16.89
CA ASP A 185 -6.11 17.55 16.23
C ASP A 185 -7.41 16.82 15.91
N THR A 186 -8.48 17.60 15.82
CA THR A 186 -9.84 17.11 15.61
C THR A 186 -10.46 17.90 14.48
N GLU A 187 -10.77 17.21 13.38
CA GLU A 187 -11.32 17.82 12.18
C GLU A 187 -12.45 16.97 11.62
N ASN A 188 -13.24 17.53 10.71
CA ASN A 188 -14.26 16.78 9.98
C ASN A 188 -13.62 16.05 8.80
N TYR A 189 -13.61 14.72 8.87
CA TYR A 189 -13.01 13.85 7.86
C TYR A 189 -14.06 13.02 7.11
N ALA A 190 -13.80 12.77 5.83
CA ALA A 190 -14.36 11.67 5.08
C ALA A 190 -13.20 10.83 4.52
N VAL A 191 -13.13 9.55 4.90
CA VAL A 191 -12.04 8.65 4.51
C VAL A 191 -12.60 7.37 3.93
N THR A 192 -12.27 7.11 2.67
CA THR A 192 -12.50 5.82 2.01
C THR A 192 -11.21 5.05 1.93
N VAL A 193 -11.25 3.78 2.34
CA VAL A 193 -10.11 2.87 2.31
C VAL A 193 -10.39 1.75 1.32
N LYS A 194 -9.42 1.53 0.44
CA LYS A 194 -9.38 0.41 -0.50
C LYS A 194 -8.17 -0.44 -0.18
N ALA A 195 -8.35 -1.73 0.05
CA ALA A 195 -7.25 -2.64 0.33
C ALA A 195 -7.52 -4.04 -0.25
N ILE A 196 -6.48 -4.72 -0.68
CA ILE A 196 -6.56 -6.10 -1.17
C ILE A 196 -5.44 -6.88 -0.51
N ASN A 197 -5.78 -7.93 0.23
CA ASN A 197 -4.81 -8.85 0.78
C ASN A 197 -4.60 -10.01 -0.19
N VAL A 198 -3.40 -10.15 -0.71
CA VAL A 198 -2.98 -11.24 -1.59
C VAL A 198 -1.87 -12.03 -0.93
N VAL A 199 -2.00 -13.36 -0.92
CA VAL A 199 -0.90 -14.24 -0.54
C VAL A 199 -0.31 -14.90 -1.78
N GLN A 200 1.01 -14.98 -1.86
CA GLN A 200 1.73 -15.70 -2.93
C GLN A 200 2.69 -16.71 -2.32
N ALA A 201 2.77 -17.91 -2.91
CA ALA A 201 3.77 -18.92 -2.53
C ALA A 201 5.19 -18.35 -2.55
N LEU A 202 6.01 -18.69 -1.55
CA LEU A 202 7.36 -18.15 -1.43
C LEU A 202 8.28 -18.61 -2.57
N GLN A 203 8.98 -17.66 -3.17
CA GLN A 203 9.94 -17.87 -4.25
C GLN A 203 11.27 -17.28 -3.83
N SER A 204 12.22 -18.14 -3.47
CA SER A 204 13.54 -17.68 -3.03
C SER A 204 14.38 -17.20 -4.22
N SER A 205 15.00 -16.03 -4.10
CA SER A 205 15.92 -15.48 -5.10
C SER A 205 17.39 -15.57 -4.68
N ARG A 206 17.78 -16.62 -3.94
CA ARG A 206 19.15 -16.78 -3.37
C ARG A 206 20.27 -16.66 -4.39
N ASP A 207 20.02 -17.05 -5.64
CA ASP A 207 21.02 -17.03 -6.71
C ASP A 207 20.93 -15.77 -7.60
N SER A 208 20.02 -14.85 -7.32
CA SER A 208 19.86 -13.60 -8.08
C SER A 208 20.80 -12.52 -7.60
N LYS A 209 21.32 -11.69 -8.50
CA LYS A 209 22.12 -10.52 -8.09
C LYS A 209 21.18 -9.49 -7.45
N VAL A 210 21.66 -8.74 -6.46
CA VAL A 210 20.88 -7.67 -5.81
C VAL A 210 20.30 -6.68 -6.83
N VAL A 211 21.08 -6.34 -7.87
CA VAL A 211 20.64 -5.44 -8.94
C VAL A 211 19.43 -5.97 -9.72
N ASP A 212 19.22 -7.29 -9.77
CA ASP A 212 18.11 -7.87 -10.50
C ASP A 212 16.78 -7.61 -9.80
N ALA A 213 16.78 -7.41 -8.47
CA ALA A 213 15.59 -7.06 -7.69
C ALA A 213 15.03 -5.67 -8.06
N PHE A 214 15.93 -4.77 -8.48
CA PHE A 214 15.57 -3.39 -8.83
C PHE A 214 15.34 -3.16 -10.32
N LYS A 215 15.57 -4.17 -11.17
CA LYS A 215 15.25 -4.08 -12.61
C LYS A 215 13.76 -4.25 -12.85
N SER A 216 13.25 -3.59 -13.89
CA SER A 216 11.92 -3.87 -14.42
C SER A 216 11.83 -5.33 -14.89
N PRO A 217 10.76 -6.08 -14.56
CA PRO A 217 10.55 -7.42 -15.08
C PRO A 217 10.56 -7.39 -16.62
N ARG A 218 11.42 -8.19 -17.24
CA ARG A 218 11.32 -8.48 -18.67
C ARG A 218 10.06 -9.33 -18.87
N HIS A 219 8.93 -8.68 -19.16
CA HIS A 219 7.60 -9.24 -19.41
C HIS A 219 6.69 -9.39 -18.17
N LEU A 220 5.94 -8.35 -17.87
CA LEU A 220 4.60 -8.52 -17.30
C LEU A 220 3.74 -9.30 -18.32
N PRO A 221 2.90 -10.26 -17.90
CA PRO A 221 2.13 -11.08 -18.82
C PRO A 221 1.25 -10.20 -19.72
N ARG A 222 1.54 -10.18 -21.02
CA ARG A 222 0.65 -9.61 -22.04
C ARG A 222 -0.56 -10.52 -22.18
N LYS A 223 -1.77 -9.94 -22.08
CA LYS A 223 -3.05 -10.59 -22.40
C LYS A 223 -2.91 -11.39 -23.70
N ARG A 224 -2.97 -12.72 -23.62
CA ARG A 224 -3.23 -13.55 -24.81
C ARG A 224 -4.68 -13.29 -25.21
N HIS A 225 -4.89 -12.41 -26.18
CA HIS A 225 -6.16 -12.39 -26.90
C HIS A 225 -6.31 -13.74 -27.60
N LYS A 226 -7.20 -14.61 -27.08
CA LYS A 226 -7.73 -15.71 -27.87
C LYS A 226 -8.59 -15.07 -28.97
N ILE A 227 -8.03 -14.97 -30.16
CA ILE A 227 -8.82 -14.78 -31.37
C ILE A 227 -9.52 -16.12 -31.59
N CYS A 228 -10.80 -16.19 -31.22
CA CYS A 228 -11.67 -17.23 -31.75
C CYS A 228 -11.91 -16.88 -33.23
N SER A 229 -11.18 -17.53 -34.13
CA SER A 229 -11.54 -17.58 -35.54
C SER A 229 -12.67 -18.59 -35.69
N ASN A 230 -13.90 -18.11 -35.84
CA ASN A 230 -14.98 -18.87 -36.45
C ASN A 230 -14.79 -18.79 -37.96
N SER A 231 -14.48 -19.91 -38.61
CA SER A 231 -14.78 -20.22 -40.01
C SER A 231 -14.73 -21.73 -40.17
#